data_AF-A0A931M728-F1
#
_entry.id   AF-A0A931M728-F1
#
_cell.length_a   1.000
_cell.length_b   1.000
_cell.length_c   1.000
_cell.angle_alpha   90.00
_cell.angle_beta   90.00
_cell.angle_gamma   90.00
#
_symmetry.space_group_name_H-M   'P 1'
#
loop_
_entity.id
_entity.type
_entity.pdbx_description
1 polymer ?
#
loop_
_entity_poly.entity_id
_entity_poly.type
_entity_poly.pdbx_seq_one_letter_code
_entity_poly.pdbx_strand_id
1 'polypeptide(L)'
;TGKTQMAAAVMPYYTISYNQDTKNHENVANNYNSYIITDLLRKKYKYDGVVCTDWLVTGDETAVDIFLTGKSWGVEKMSIPARHYKILMAGVDQFGGNNDMGPVIEAYNMGVKEHGEKFMRERFEVSAVRLLKNIFRTGLFENPYLDPETSSKIVGNAEYMKAGYDAQLKSMVLLKNKSSVLPLPKNKTVYVPKKFTPAGRNFLGMETPEKLDYPANMNIVKKYFNVTDNPDEADYALVFISSPNSGLGYSSEDVKKGGNGYMPVSLQYGEYTATSARDTSIAGGDPLENFTNRSYKGKTVKAINITDLLMVTETYAKMKGKPVIVSVNMSNPMVFGEFEKVSNAILVNFGVQDQAILDILTGNAEPSGLLPLQMPADMQTVEKQKEDVPHDIQCYKDSEGHVYDFGYGLNWKGVIKDARVIKYKKK
;
A
#
# COMPACT_ATOMS: atom_id res chain seq x y z
N THR A 1 -3.94 22.07 10.35
CA THR A 1 -2.49 21.98 10.09
C THR A 1 -1.73 22.24 11.38
N GLY A 2 -0.61 21.55 11.62
CA GLY A 2 0.18 21.75 12.84
C GLY A 2 0.81 23.15 12.89
N LYS A 3 1.16 23.65 14.10
CA LYS A 3 1.75 24.99 14.30
C LYS A 3 3.02 25.24 13.49
N THR A 4 3.74 24.19 13.12
CA THR A 4 4.98 24.27 12.33
C THR A 4 4.73 24.44 10.83
N GLN A 5 3.52 24.14 10.34
CA GLN A 5 3.16 24.10 8.91
C GLN A 5 4.10 23.24 8.02
N MET A 6 4.97 22.43 8.62
CA MET A 6 5.94 21.57 7.94
C MET A 6 6.06 20.22 8.66
N ALA A 7 6.36 19.17 7.90
CA ALA A 7 6.69 17.86 8.46
C ALA A 7 7.99 17.93 9.28
N ALA A 8 7.98 17.36 10.49
CA ALA A 8 9.15 17.37 11.38
C ALA A 8 10.30 16.48 10.89
N ALA A 9 9.95 15.40 10.18
CA ALA A 9 10.89 14.50 9.52
C ALA A 9 10.32 14.04 8.17
N VAL A 10 11.20 13.69 7.24
CA VAL A 10 10.89 13.00 5.98
C VAL A 10 11.85 11.83 5.79
N MET A 11 11.38 10.82 5.07
CA MET A 11 12.14 9.61 4.79
C MET A 11 12.32 9.47 3.27
N PRO A 12 13.55 9.49 2.74
CA PRO A 12 13.78 9.20 1.34
C PRO A 12 13.49 7.74 1.02
N TYR A 13 12.78 7.51 -0.08
CA TYR A 13 12.42 6.17 -0.55
C TYR A 13 13.65 5.30 -0.88
N TYR A 14 13.52 3.98 -0.80
CA TYR A 14 14.59 3.04 -1.15
C TYR A 14 15.09 3.19 -2.58
N THR A 15 14.21 3.36 -3.54
CA THR A 15 14.56 3.13 -4.94
C THR A 15 15.45 4.23 -5.53
N ILE A 16 16.00 3.90 -6.69
CA ILE A 16 16.68 4.85 -7.57
C ILE A 16 15.62 5.60 -8.37
N SER A 17 15.57 6.92 -8.23
CA SER A 17 14.83 7.78 -9.16
C SER A 17 15.61 7.88 -10.48
N TYR A 18 15.41 6.87 -11.34
CA TYR A 18 16.19 6.64 -12.55
C TYR A 18 16.20 7.85 -13.49
N ASN A 19 17.39 8.30 -13.87
CA ASN A 19 17.67 9.47 -14.72
C ASN A 19 17.02 10.79 -14.25
N GLN A 20 16.69 10.91 -12.95
CA GLN A 20 16.14 12.15 -12.40
C GLN A 20 17.22 13.10 -11.85
N ASP A 21 18.43 12.60 -11.60
CA ASP A 21 19.57 13.46 -11.25
C ASP A 21 20.10 14.18 -12.49
N THR A 22 19.57 15.37 -12.75
CA THR A 22 19.94 16.17 -13.92
C THR A 22 21.27 16.91 -13.75
N LYS A 23 21.90 16.83 -12.57
CA LYS A 23 23.12 17.60 -12.26
C LYS A 23 24.35 16.70 -12.16
N ASN A 24 24.27 15.63 -11.38
CA ASN A 24 25.38 14.70 -11.19
C ASN A 24 25.25 13.46 -12.09
N HIS A 25 24.07 13.26 -12.71
CA HIS A 25 23.78 12.11 -13.57
C HIS A 25 23.99 10.76 -12.85
N GLU A 26 23.76 10.71 -11.54
CA GLU A 26 23.88 9.50 -10.73
C GLU A 26 22.56 8.73 -10.65
N ASN A 27 22.62 7.42 -10.89
CA ASN A 27 21.54 6.47 -10.64
C ASN A 27 21.81 5.72 -9.33
N VAL A 28 21.66 6.41 -8.21
CA VAL A 28 21.79 5.87 -6.84
C VAL A 28 20.49 6.06 -6.07
N ALA A 29 20.24 5.22 -5.07
CA ALA A 29 19.05 5.34 -4.23
C ALA A 29 18.93 6.74 -3.62
N ASN A 30 17.69 7.19 -3.39
CA ASN A 30 17.42 8.59 -3.02
C ASN A 30 18.13 9.04 -1.72
N ASN A 31 18.44 8.11 -0.82
CA ASN A 31 19.24 8.36 0.38
C ASN A 31 20.67 8.84 0.09
N TYR A 32 21.24 8.43 -1.05
CA TYR A 32 22.60 8.76 -1.50
C TYR A 32 22.65 9.93 -2.48
N ASN A 33 21.50 10.40 -2.96
CA ASN A 33 21.42 11.35 -4.06
C ASN A 33 21.42 12.81 -3.56
N SER A 34 22.55 13.50 -3.73
CA SER A 34 22.72 14.90 -3.28
C SER A 34 21.86 15.90 -4.07
N TYR A 35 21.56 15.62 -5.34
CA TYR A 35 20.67 16.48 -6.12
C TYR A 35 19.24 16.46 -5.55
N ILE A 36 18.71 15.27 -5.24
CA ILE A 36 17.37 15.11 -4.66
C ILE A 36 17.32 15.67 -3.23
N ILE A 37 18.26 15.26 -2.37
CA ILE A 37 18.22 15.65 -0.96
C ILE A 37 18.67 17.10 -0.77
N THR A 38 19.84 17.48 -1.25
CA THR A 38 20.38 18.82 -1.01
C THR A 38 19.82 19.85 -1.99
N ASP A 39 19.91 19.63 -3.31
CA ASP A 39 19.54 20.68 -4.25
C ASP A 39 18.02 20.89 -4.37
N LEU A 40 17.25 19.80 -4.44
CA LEU A 40 15.79 19.90 -4.50
C LEU A 40 15.19 20.11 -3.10
N LEU A 41 15.32 19.14 -2.20
CA LEU A 41 14.61 19.18 -0.91
C LEU A 41 15.10 20.32 0.01
N ARG A 42 16.41 20.43 0.26
CA ARG A 42 16.95 21.51 1.14
C ARG A 42 16.97 22.87 0.47
N LYS A 43 17.56 23.01 -0.72
CA LYS A 43 17.81 24.33 -1.32
C LYS A 43 16.61 24.88 -2.08
N LYS A 44 15.98 24.10 -2.95
CA LYS A 44 14.83 24.58 -3.75
C LYS A 44 13.55 24.65 -2.91
N TYR A 45 13.20 23.57 -2.20
CA TYR A 45 11.96 23.48 -1.42
C TYR A 45 12.10 23.89 0.04
N LYS A 46 13.30 24.31 0.47
CA LYS A 46 13.56 24.92 1.80
C LYS A 46 13.16 24.04 2.98
N TYR A 47 13.26 22.72 2.83
CA TYR A 47 12.95 21.80 3.92
C TYR A 47 14.03 21.81 5.01
N ASP A 48 13.65 22.18 6.23
CA ASP A 48 14.55 22.31 7.39
C ASP A 48 14.29 21.26 8.50
N GLY A 49 13.46 20.25 8.24
CA GLY A 49 13.24 19.15 9.20
C GLY A 49 14.31 18.06 9.12
N VAL A 50 14.11 16.96 9.83
CA VAL A 50 15.03 15.81 9.80
C VAL A 50 14.84 15.00 8.51
N VAL A 51 15.94 14.64 7.86
CA VAL A 51 15.93 13.59 6.82
C VAL A 51 16.48 12.32 7.44
N CYS A 52 15.63 11.30 7.59
CA CYS A 52 15.99 10.00 8.14
C CYS A 52 15.96 8.97 7.01
N THR A 53 16.98 8.13 6.87
CA THR A 53 16.93 7.07 5.86
C THR A 53 15.79 6.08 6.14
N ASP A 54 15.37 5.38 5.10
CA ASP A 54 14.61 4.14 5.30
C ASP A 54 15.50 3.06 5.97
N TRP A 55 14.91 1.92 6.31
CA TRP A 55 15.51 0.83 7.09
C TRP A 55 16.70 0.15 6.37
N LEU A 56 17.87 0.09 7.01
CA LEU A 56 19.04 -0.66 6.55
C LEU A 56 19.56 -0.31 5.14
N VAL A 57 19.39 0.95 4.69
CA VAL A 57 19.88 1.37 3.36
C VAL A 57 21.39 1.23 3.20
N THR A 58 22.16 1.23 4.29
CA THR A 58 23.63 1.10 4.29
C THR A 58 24.13 -0.35 4.34
N GLY A 59 23.25 -1.31 4.64
CA GLY A 59 23.60 -2.72 4.74
C GLY A 59 23.85 -3.36 3.38
N ASP A 60 24.43 -4.56 3.40
CA ASP A 60 24.54 -5.42 2.23
C ASP A 60 23.22 -6.15 1.98
N GLU A 61 22.76 -6.16 0.73
CA GLU A 61 21.66 -7.03 0.35
C GLU A 61 22.16 -8.47 0.25
N THR A 62 21.40 -9.40 0.83
CA THR A 62 21.70 -10.84 0.77
C THR A 62 20.72 -11.62 -0.10
N ALA A 63 19.53 -11.06 -0.37
CA ALA A 63 18.52 -11.63 -1.27
C ALA A 63 17.47 -10.57 -1.64
N VAL A 64 16.98 -10.64 -2.88
CA VAL A 64 15.97 -9.73 -3.46
C VAL A 64 14.58 -9.93 -2.84
N ASP A 65 14.22 -11.17 -2.49
CA ASP A 65 12.91 -11.54 -1.95
C ASP A 65 12.85 -11.54 -0.41
N ILE A 66 13.87 -11.01 0.28
CA ILE A 66 13.93 -10.91 1.73
C ILE A 66 13.94 -9.44 2.16
N PHE A 67 12.97 -9.07 3.00
CA PHE A 67 12.79 -7.70 3.48
C PHE A 67 13.92 -7.24 4.44
N LEU A 68 14.34 -8.09 5.38
CA LEU A 68 15.30 -7.74 6.45
C LEU A 68 16.76 -7.81 5.99
N THR A 69 17.09 -7.19 4.87
CA THR A 69 18.44 -7.14 4.28
C THR A 69 18.78 -5.71 3.84
N GLY A 70 20.03 -5.45 3.50
CA GLY A 70 20.47 -4.14 3.02
C GLY A 70 19.75 -3.69 1.75
N LYS A 71 19.68 -2.37 1.56
CA LYS A 71 19.05 -1.72 0.39
C LYS A 71 19.96 -0.60 -0.16
N SER A 72 21.22 -0.96 -0.43
CA SER A 72 22.30 -0.06 -0.84
C SER A 72 22.34 0.22 -2.34
N TRP A 73 21.17 0.38 -2.95
CA TRP A 73 21.00 0.42 -4.40
C TRP A 73 21.81 1.54 -5.08
N GLY A 74 22.61 1.14 -6.09
CA GLY A 74 23.54 1.98 -6.85
C GLY A 74 24.89 2.25 -6.17
N VAL A 75 25.11 1.75 -4.95
CA VAL A 75 26.36 1.94 -4.17
C VAL A 75 26.82 0.65 -3.47
N GLU A 76 26.39 -0.49 -3.97
CA GLU A 76 26.60 -1.81 -3.38
C GLU A 76 28.10 -2.16 -3.30
N LYS A 77 28.93 -1.63 -4.22
CA LYS A 77 30.38 -1.85 -4.20
C LYS A 77 31.12 -1.00 -3.15
N MET A 78 30.45 -0.02 -2.53
CA MET A 78 31.04 0.80 -1.47
C MET A 78 31.08 0.01 -0.16
N SER A 79 32.12 0.27 0.65
CA SER A 79 32.13 -0.22 2.03
C SER A 79 31.01 0.43 2.84
N ILE A 80 30.57 -0.22 3.91
CA ILE A 80 29.53 0.31 4.80
C ILE A 80 29.88 1.75 5.29
N PRO A 81 31.11 2.06 5.75
CA PRO A 81 31.50 3.44 6.09
C PRO A 81 31.38 4.42 4.92
N ALA A 82 31.79 4.04 3.71
CA ALA A 82 31.69 4.91 2.53
C ALA A 82 30.23 5.21 2.16
N ARG A 83 29.32 4.25 2.36
CA ARG A 83 27.86 4.47 2.20
C ARG A 83 27.34 5.50 3.20
N HIS A 84 27.71 5.39 4.47
CA HIS A 84 27.36 6.38 5.50
C HIS A 84 27.90 7.76 5.15
N TYR A 85 29.15 7.83 4.68
CA TYR A 85 29.77 9.08 4.25
C TYR A 85 29.00 9.74 3.10
N LYS A 86 28.68 9.00 2.03
CA LYS A 86 27.90 9.54 0.91
C LYS A 86 26.51 10.04 1.35
N ILE A 87 25.83 9.33 2.25
CA ILE A 87 24.52 9.73 2.81
C ILE A 87 24.63 11.04 3.62
N LEU A 88 25.64 11.15 4.49
CA LEU A 88 25.89 12.37 5.28
C LEU A 88 26.15 13.57 4.37
N MET A 89 26.98 13.37 3.35
CA MET A 89 27.32 14.41 2.36
C MET A 89 26.13 14.76 1.46
N ALA A 90 25.21 13.83 1.20
CA ALA A 90 23.96 14.12 0.48
C ALA A 90 23.00 15.03 1.28
N GLY A 91 23.15 15.14 2.60
CA GLY A 91 22.34 16.03 3.46
C GLY A 91 21.33 15.32 4.35
N VAL A 92 21.47 14.00 4.52
CA VAL A 92 20.67 13.17 5.44
C VAL A 92 21.18 13.32 6.88
N ASP A 93 20.28 13.31 7.85
CA ASP A 93 20.60 13.61 9.25
C ASP A 93 20.62 12.36 10.15
N GLN A 94 19.86 11.32 9.81
CA GLN A 94 19.66 10.12 10.65
C GLN A 94 19.59 8.85 9.81
N PHE A 95 20.02 7.72 10.38
CA PHE A 95 19.98 6.40 9.77
C PHE A 95 18.90 5.52 10.41
N GLY A 96 18.03 4.93 9.59
CA GLY A 96 17.00 3.98 10.00
C GLY A 96 17.50 2.52 9.97
N GLY A 97 17.10 1.72 10.96
CA GLY A 97 17.45 0.30 11.04
C GLY A 97 18.90 -0.02 11.39
N ASN A 98 19.72 0.98 11.73
CA ASN A 98 21.12 0.82 12.15
C ASN A 98 21.37 1.47 13.51
N ASN A 99 22.00 0.75 14.43
CA ASN A 99 22.36 1.23 15.79
C ASN A 99 23.87 1.24 16.04
N ASP A 100 24.70 0.87 15.07
CA ASP A 100 26.15 0.85 15.22
C ASP A 100 26.76 2.21 14.88
N MET A 101 27.51 2.78 15.83
CA MET A 101 28.19 4.06 15.65
C MET A 101 29.50 3.94 14.86
N GLY A 102 30.12 2.75 14.80
CA GLY A 102 31.43 2.53 14.19
C GLY A 102 31.53 3.07 12.76
N PRO A 103 30.65 2.63 11.84
CA PRO A 103 30.65 3.13 10.46
C PRO A 103 30.44 4.64 10.32
N VAL A 104 29.71 5.28 11.25
CA VAL A 104 29.49 6.73 11.26
C VAL A 104 30.75 7.48 11.67
N ILE A 105 31.49 6.95 12.66
CA ILE A 105 32.78 7.52 13.09
C ILE A 105 33.80 7.40 11.96
N GLU A 106 33.85 6.26 11.28
CA GLU A 106 34.72 6.08 10.11
C GLU A 106 34.35 7.04 8.97
N ALA A 107 33.06 7.20 8.67
CA ALA A 107 32.57 8.18 7.70
C ALA A 107 32.96 9.62 8.07
N TYR A 108 32.91 9.99 9.36
CA TYR A 108 33.39 11.29 9.83
C TYR A 108 34.88 11.45 9.52
N ASN A 109 35.70 10.46 9.86
CA ASN A 109 37.15 10.49 9.60
C ASN A 109 37.48 10.57 8.09
N MET A 110 36.69 9.90 7.23
CA MET A 110 36.81 10.05 5.78
C MET A 110 36.59 11.50 5.35
N GLY A 111 35.53 12.15 5.85
CA GLY A 111 35.26 13.55 5.57
C GLY A 111 36.30 14.52 6.15
N VAL A 112 36.85 14.24 7.33
CA VAL A 112 37.93 15.05 7.92
C VAL A 112 39.16 15.01 7.01
N LYS A 113 39.49 13.83 6.47
CA LYS A 113 40.61 13.66 5.54
C LYS A 113 40.37 14.42 4.22
N GLU A 114 39.13 14.49 3.74
CA GLU A 114 38.79 15.11 2.45
C GLU A 114 38.60 16.64 2.55
N HIS A 115 37.96 17.12 3.61
CA HIS A 115 37.48 18.51 3.72
C HIS A 115 38.01 19.24 4.97
N GLY A 116 38.71 18.56 5.87
CA GLY A 116 39.18 19.09 7.14
C GLY A 116 38.16 18.99 8.27
N GLU A 117 38.67 19.01 9.51
CA GLU A 117 37.85 18.80 10.72
C GLU A 117 36.76 19.85 10.88
N LYS A 118 37.08 21.13 10.65
CA LYS A 118 36.13 22.23 10.79
C LYS A 118 34.87 22.00 9.95
N PHE A 119 35.05 21.62 8.68
CA PHE A 119 33.95 21.36 7.76
C PHE A 119 33.06 20.21 8.26
N MET A 120 33.67 19.10 8.68
CA MET A 120 32.90 17.95 9.15
C MET A 120 32.19 18.19 10.47
N ARG A 121 32.78 18.97 11.40
CA ARG A 121 32.08 19.43 12.61
C ARG A 121 30.84 20.24 12.25
N GLU A 122 30.97 21.23 11.37
CA GLU A 122 29.83 22.04 10.92
C GLU A 122 28.73 21.16 10.29
N ARG A 123 29.11 20.18 9.45
CA ARG A 123 28.14 19.26 8.84
C ARG A 123 27.38 18.43 9.88
N PHE A 124 28.07 17.87 10.88
CA PHE A 124 27.46 17.08 11.94
C PHE A 124 26.60 17.92 12.88
N GLU A 125 27.05 19.13 13.21
CA GLU A 125 26.31 20.09 14.03
C GLU A 125 24.98 20.49 13.38
N VAL A 126 24.91 20.62 12.06
CA VAL A 126 23.63 20.81 11.34
C VAL A 126 22.65 19.67 11.59
N SER A 127 23.09 18.41 11.52
CA SER A 127 22.24 17.26 11.83
C SER A 127 21.81 17.25 13.30
N ALA A 128 22.75 17.52 14.22
CA ALA A 128 22.49 17.56 15.65
C ALA A 128 21.43 18.62 16.00
N VAL A 129 21.52 19.83 15.44
CA VAL A 129 20.53 20.88 15.64
C VAL A 129 19.13 20.43 15.19
N ARG A 130 19.01 19.77 14.03
CA ARG A 130 17.71 19.27 13.54
C ARG A 130 17.11 18.19 14.44
N LEU A 131 17.94 17.25 14.88
CA LEU A 131 17.51 16.17 15.77
C LEU A 131 17.09 16.72 17.13
N LEU A 132 17.94 17.55 17.76
CA LEU A 132 17.66 18.16 19.06
C LEU A 132 16.43 19.08 19.01
N LYS A 133 16.23 19.82 17.92
CA LYS A 133 15.05 20.68 17.73
C LYS A 133 13.75 19.89 17.83
N ASN A 134 13.71 18.65 17.35
CA ASN A 134 12.53 17.78 17.51
C ASN A 134 12.32 17.31 18.95
N ILE A 135 13.39 17.16 19.74
CA ILE A 135 13.34 16.80 21.17
C ILE A 135 12.90 18.00 22.02
N PHE A 136 13.48 19.18 21.80
CA PHE A 136 13.10 20.42 22.51
C PHE A 136 11.65 20.82 22.22
N ARG A 137 11.19 20.73 20.96
CA ARG A 137 9.83 21.15 20.58
C ARG A 137 8.73 20.34 21.25
N THR A 138 9.01 19.10 21.64
CA THR A 138 8.07 18.23 22.36
C THR A 138 8.26 18.28 23.87
N GLY A 139 9.16 19.12 24.38
CA GLY A 139 9.43 19.28 25.82
C GLY A 139 10.14 18.09 26.46
N LEU A 140 10.80 17.23 25.67
CA LEU A 140 11.41 16.00 26.19
C LEU A 140 12.66 16.26 27.03
N PHE A 141 13.26 17.45 26.94
CA PHE A 141 14.33 17.87 27.87
C PHE A 141 13.78 18.21 29.26
N GLU A 142 12.62 18.86 29.31
CA GLU A 142 11.97 19.25 30.56
C GLU A 142 11.29 18.05 31.23
N ASN A 143 10.64 17.20 30.44
CA ASN A 143 10.04 15.95 30.93
C ASN A 143 9.94 14.88 29.82
N PRO A 144 10.80 13.85 29.83
CA PRO A 144 10.75 12.77 28.85
C PRO A 144 9.72 11.68 29.20
N TYR A 145 9.08 11.74 30.36
CA TYR A 145 8.24 10.65 30.88
C TYR A 145 6.75 10.88 30.63
N LEU A 146 6.05 9.79 30.30
CA LEU A 146 4.59 9.75 30.20
C LEU A 146 3.98 9.35 31.55
N ASP A 147 2.75 9.80 31.78
CA ASP A 147 1.90 9.27 32.85
C ASP A 147 1.07 8.08 32.34
N PRO A 148 1.29 6.86 32.86
CA PRO A 148 0.52 5.68 32.47
C PRO A 148 -0.97 5.78 32.77
N GLU A 149 -1.37 6.45 33.86
CA GLU A 149 -2.79 6.58 34.22
C GLU A 149 -3.53 7.48 33.21
N THR A 150 -2.92 8.61 32.85
CA THR A 150 -3.42 9.46 31.77
C THR A 150 -3.48 8.71 30.45
N SER A 151 -2.44 7.96 30.10
CA SER A 151 -2.41 7.16 28.86
C SER A 151 -3.55 6.13 28.82
N SER A 152 -3.79 5.43 29.93
CA SER A 152 -4.88 4.44 30.05
C SER A 152 -6.26 5.07 29.90
N LYS A 153 -6.45 6.33 30.33
CA LYS A 153 -7.71 7.07 30.15
C LYS A 153 -7.92 7.52 28.70
N ILE A 154 -6.85 7.71 27.93
CA ILE A 154 -6.89 8.24 26.56
C ILE A 154 -7.01 7.13 25.52
N VAL A 155 -6.18 6.09 25.62
CA VAL A 155 -6.11 5.03 24.61
C VAL A 155 -7.41 4.22 24.61
N GLY A 156 -8.09 4.20 23.46
CA GLY A 156 -9.35 3.48 23.29
C GLY A 156 -10.55 4.12 24.00
N ASN A 157 -10.46 5.39 24.41
CA ASN A 157 -11.60 6.10 24.99
C ASN A 157 -12.79 6.18 24.00
N ALA A 158 -13.99 6.37 24.53
CA ALA A 158 -15.22 6.33 23.73
C ALA A 158 -15.26 7.40 22.60
N GLU A 159 -14.72 8.59 22.85
CA GLU A 159 -14.71 9.68 21.85
C GLU A 159 -13.82 9.33 20.66
N TYR A 160 -12.61 8.84 20.90
CA TYR A 160 -11.65 8.48 19.85
C TYR A 160 -12.07 7.22 19.11
N MET A 161 -12.65 6.24 19.82
CA MET A 161 -13.24 5.06 19.19
C MET A 161 -14.41 5.46 18.27
N LYS A 162 -15.25 6.41 18.69
CA LYS A 162 -16.31 6.96 17.85
C LYS A 162 -15.74 7.70 16.63
N ALA A 163 -14.74 8.57 16.82
CA ALA A 163 -14.12 9.31 15.73
C ALA A 163 -13.47 8.37 14.70
N GLY A 164 -12.78 7.32 15.16
CA GLY A 164 -12.22 6.27 14.30
C GLY A 164 -13.29 5.47 13.57
N TYR A 165 -14.40 5.14 14.22
CA TYR A 165 -15.53 4.45 13.58
C TYR A 165 -16.23 5.34 12.54
N ASP A 166 -16.48 6.61 12.84
CA ASP A 166 -17.06 7.59 11.90
C ASP A 166 -16.15 7.78 10.67
N ALA A 167 -14.83 7.75 10.85
CA ALA A 167 -13.87 7.80 9.75
C ALA A 167 -13.97 6.55 8.86
N GLN A 168 -14.11 5.35 9.45
CA GLN A 168 -14.30 4.11 8.72
C GLN A 168 -15.58 4.12 7.87
N LEU A 169 -16.71 4.59 8.42
CA LEU A 169 -17.97 4.74 7.68
C LEU A 169 -17.82 5.64 6.44
N LYS A 170 -17.04 6.72 6.56
CA LYS A 170 -16.80 7.68 5.47
C LYS A 170 -15.78 7.21 4.42
N SER A 171 -14.99 6.18 4.74
CA SER A 171 -13.95 5.64 3.85
C SER A 171 -14.48 4.59 2.87
N MET A 172 -15.59 3.93 3.18
CA MET A 172 -16.13 2.86 2.34
C MET A 172 -16.79 3.41 1.07
N VAL A 173 -16.55 2.74 -0.06
CA VAL A 173 -17.04 3.16 -1.38
C VAL A 173 -18.00 2.10 -1.91
N LEU A 174 -19.27 2.47 -2.09
CA LEU A 174 -20.24 1.64 -2.77
C LEU A 174 -20.05 1.80 -4.29
N LEU A 175 -19.61 0.75 -4.98
CA LEU A 175 -19.33 0.79 -6.42
C LEU A 175 -20.55 0.44 -7.27
N LYS A 176 -21.32 -0.56 -6.81
CA LYS A 176 -22.48 -1.08 -7.53
C LYS A 176 -23.60 -1.37 -6.55
N ASN A 177 -24.84 -1.05 -6.94
CA ASN A 177 -26.07 -1.40 -6.21
C ASN A 177 -27.21 -1.70 -7.19
N LYS A 178 -27.10 -2.82 -7.89
CA LYS A 178 -28.05 -3.24 -8.93
C LYS A 178 -29.45 -3.45 -8.34
N SER A 179 -30.45 -2.92 -9.03
CA SER A 179 -31.86 -2.98 -8.61
C SER A 179 -32.13 -2.46 -7.19
N SER A 180 -31.25 -1.59 -6.66
CA SER A 180 -31.35 -1.04 -5.30
C SER A 180 -31.46 -2.12 -4.21
N VAL A 181 -30.64 -3.18 -4.31
CA VAL A 181 -30.67 -4.28 -3.33
C VAL A 181 -30.19 -3.87 -1.94
N LEU A 182 -29.31 -2.87 -1.85
CA LEU A 182 -28.93 -2.22 -0.60
C LEU A 182 -29.80 -0.96 -0.38
N PRO A 183 -30.16 -0.64 0.88
CA PRO A 183 -29.77 -1.34 2.12
C PRO A 183 -30.54 -2.65 2.36
N LEU A 184 -29.88 -3.62 3.00
CA LEU A 184 -30.44 -4.93 3.37
C LEU A 184 -31.40 -4.80 4.55
N PRO A 185 -32.62 -5.36 4.46
CA PRO A 185 -33.53 -5.44 5.59
C PRO A 185 -32.92 -6.25 6.74
N LYS A 186 -33.06 -5.76 7.98
CA LYS A 186 -32.65 -6.49 9.18
C LYS A 186 -33.52 -7.73 9.39
N ASN A 187 -33.02 -8.72 10.14
CA ASN A 187 -33.72 -9.97 10.52
C ASN A 187 -34.02 -10.94 9.37
N LYS A 188 -33.42 -10.75 8.20
CA LYS A 188 -33.41 -11.74 7.14
C LYS A 188 -32.32 -12.79 7.36
N THR A 189 -32.42 -13.90 6.64
CA THR A 189 -31.45 -14.99 6.69
C THR A 189 -30.34 -14.76 5.67
N VAL A 190 -29.09 -14.84 6.11
CA VAL A 190 -27.91 -14.62 5.29
C VAL A 190 -27.04 -15.87 5.19
N TYR A 191 -26.54 -16.13 3.98
CA TYR A 191 -25.47 -17.08 3.76
C TYR A 191 -24.12 -16.36 3.72
N VAL A 192 -23.15 -16.82 4.50
CA VAL A 192 -21.78 -16.30 4.50
C VAL A 192 -20.83 -17.46 4.18
N PRO A 193 -20.23 -17.54 2.99
CA PRO A 193 -19.26 -18.60 2.69
C PRO A 193 -17.98 -18.42 3.51
N LYS A 194 -17.35 -19.54 3.89
CA LYS A 194 -16.00 -19.53 4.44
C LYS A 194 -14.99 -19.20 3.36
N LYS A 195 -13.97 -18.43 3.72
CA LYS A 195 -12.83 -18.09 2.85
C LYS A 195 -11.69 -19.06 3.09
N PHE A 196 -11.17 -19.63 2.00
CA PHE A 196 -9.92 -20.36 2.00
C PHE A 196 -8.75 -19.37 1.84
N THR A 197 -7.79 -19.43 2.75
CA THR A 197 -6.51 -18.72 2.67
C THR A 197 -5.41 -19.76 2.54
N PRO A 198 -4.64 -19.79 1.44
CA PRO A 198 -3.56 -20.77 1.28
C PRO A 198 -2.42 -20.51 2.25
N ALA A 199 -1.58 -21.53 2.45
CA ALA A 199 -0.32 -21.36 3.15
C ALA A 199 0.58 -20.35 2.40
N GLY A 200 1.42 -19.64 3.13
CA GLY A 200 2.25 -18.58 2.57
C GLY A 200 3.20 -18.00 3.60
N ARG A 201 3.66 -16.77 3.37
CA ARG A 201 4.51 -16.03 4.30
C ARG A 201 3.90 -14.68 4.64
N ASN A 202 4.02 -14.26 5.89
CA ASN A 202 3.66 -12.91 6.28
C ASN A 202 4.72 -11.90 5.86
N PHE A 203 4.47 -10.61 6.14
CA PHE A 203 5.36 -9.50 5.78
C PHE A 203 6.80 -9.65 6.34
N LEU A 204 6.98 -10.36 7.46
CA LEU A 204 8.30 -10.63 8.05
C LEU A 204 8.99 -11.87 7.46
N GLY A 205 8.37 -12.51 6.45
CA GLY A 205 8.86 -13.73 5.84
C GLY A 205 8.57 -15.00 6.65
N MET A 206 7.79 -14.92 7.74
CA MET A 206 7.43 -16.10 8.54
C MET A 206 6.31 -16.89 7.87
N GLU A 207 6.45 -18.22 7.85
CA GLU A 207 5.44 -19.13 7.30
C GLU A 207 4.09 -18.99 8.03
N THR A 208 3.00 -19.01 7.27
CA THR A 208 1.61 -19.00 7.75
C THR A 208 0.89 -20.22 7.19
N PRO A 209 0.21 -21.02 8.02
CA PRO A 209 -0.51 -22.20 7.56
C PRO A 209 -1.75 -21.81 6.75
N GLU A 210 -2.23 -22.73 5.92
CA GLU A 210 -3.52 -22.57 5.26
C GLU A 210 -4.68 -22.58 6.28
N LYS A 211 -5.78 -21.93 5.92
CA LYS A 211 -6.95 -21.79 6.80
C LYS A 211 -8.25 -21.71 5.98
N LEU A 212 -9.30 -22.38 6.47
CA LEU A 212 -10.67 -22.22 5.99
C LEU A 212 -11.54 -21.69 7.13
N ASP A 213 -11.95 -20.42 7.06
CA ASP A 213 -12.70 -19.77 8.14
C ASP A 213 -13.61 -18.65 7.63
N TYR A 214 -14.48 -18.15 8.50
CA TYR A 214 -15.31 -16.99 8.19
C TYR A 214 -14.44 -15.74 8.01
N PRO A 215 -14.62 -15.00 6.90
CA PRO A 215 -13.87 -13.77 6.62
C PRO A 215 -14.38 -12.54 7.38
N ALA A 216 -15.38 -12.71 8.26
CA ALA A 216 -15.96 -11.68 9.11
C ALA A 216 -16.28 -12.26 10.50
N ASN A 217 -16.35 -11.42 11.51
CA ASN A 217 -16.72 -11.81 12.86
C ASN A 217 -18.20 -12.20 12.93
N MET A 218 -18.47 -13.50 12.99
CA MET A 218 -19.82 -14.04 12.99
C MET A 218 -20.66 -13.63 14.21
N ASN A 219 -20.05 -13.26 15.34
CA ASN A 219 -20.79 -12.73 16.48
C ASN A 219 -21.34 -11.32 16.18
N ILE A 220 -20.68 -10.55 15.31
CA ILE A 220 -21.19 -9.26 14.84
C ILE A 220 -22.27 -9.50 13.77
N VAL A 221 -22.03 -10.37 12.79
CA VAL A 221 -23.02 -10.70 11.74
C VAL A 221 -24.36 -11.14 12.34
N LYS A 222 -24.33 -12.00 13.37
CA LYS A 222 -25.53 -12.50 14.07
C LYS A 222 -26.33 -11.43 14.81
N LYS A 223 -25.76 -10.23 15.05
CA LYS A 223 -26.53 -9.09 15.60
C LYS A 223 -27.43 -8.43 14.55
N TYR A 224 -27.16 -8.66 13.26
CA TYR A 224 -27.84 -8.02 12.13
C TYR A 224 -28.80 -8.99 11.42
N PHE A 225 -28.41 -10.26 11.32
CA PHE A 225 -29.07 -11.26 10.49
C PHE A 225 -29.16 -12.62 11.18
N ASN A 226 -30.13 -13.42 10.76
CA ASN A 226 -30.08 -14.86 10.99
C ASN A 226 -29.03 -15.45 10.03
N VAL A 227 -28.18 -16.38 10.48
CA VAL A 227 -27.12 -16.96 9.64
C VAL A 227 -27.46 -18.41 9.34
N THR A 228 -27.33 -18.82 8.07
CA THR A 228 -27.45 -20.22 7.64
C THR A 228 -26.22 -20.65 6.85
N ASP A 229 -25.90 -21.93 6.93
CA ASP A 229 -24.91 -22.60 6.07
C ASP A 229 -25.54 -23.15 4.78
N ASN A 230 -26.88 -23.14 4.68
CA ASN A 230 -27.64 -23.59 3.52
C ASN A 230 -28.03 -22.39 2.63
N PRO A 231 -27.39 -22.20 1.45
CA PRO A 231 -27.71 -21.08 0.57
C PRO A 231 -29.16 -21.10 0.07
N ASP A 232 -29.86 -22.24 0.06
CA ASP A 232 -31.26 -22.32 -0.34
C ASP A 232 -32.21 -21.62 0.66
N GLU A 233 -31.85 -21.57 1.94
CA GLU A 233 -32.61 -20.91 3.01
C GLU A 233 -32.33 -19.40 3.14
N ALA A 234 -31.25 -18.92 2.53
CA ALA A 234 -30.84 -17.52 2.66
C ALA A 234 -31.67 -16.59 1.75
N ASP A 235 -31.99 -15.39 2.25
CA ASP A 235 -32.56 -14.30 1.45
C ASP A 235 -31.50 -13.65 0.55
N TYR A 236 -30.25 -13.57 1.03
CA TYR A 236 -29.09 -13.02 0.31
C TYR A 236 -27.78 -13.61 0.84
N ALA A 237 -26.71 -13.49 0.06
CA ALA A 237 -25.35 -13.88 0.46
C ALA A 237 -24.45 -12.66 0.69
N LEU A 238 -23.61 -12.73 1.73
CA LEU A 238 -22.53 -11.77 1.97
C LEU A 238 -21.19 -12.45 1.74
N VAL A 239 -20.48 -12.03 0.70
CA VAL A 239 -19.20 -12.60 0.30
C VAL A 239 -18.10 -11.57 0.56
N PHE A 240 -17.10 -11.92 1.35
CA PHE A 240 -16.01 -11.01 1.71
C PHE A 240 -14.70 -11.47 1.07
N ILE A 241 -14.17 -10.65 0.17
CA ILE A 241 -12.95 -10.94 -0.60
C ILE A 241 -11.87 -9.90 -0.33
N SER A 242 -10.64 -10.21 -0.71
CA SER A 242 -9.49 -9.30 -0.69
C SER A 242 -8.98 -9.07 -2.10
N SER A 243 -8.33 -7.94 -2.39
CA SER A 243 -7.66 -7.70 -3.68
C SER A 243 -6.85 -8.92 -4.17
N PRO A 244 -6.73 -9.14 -5.48
CA PRO A 244 -5.86 -10.17 -6.03
C PRO A 244 -4.43 -10.02 -5.53
N ASN A 245 -3.84 -11.14 -5.11
CA ASN A 245 -2.48 -11.22 -4.62
C ASN A 245 -1.69 -12.17 -5.51
N SER A 246 -0.83 -11.64 -6.37
CA SER A 246 0.05 -12.42 -7.25
C SER A 246 1.47 -12.59 -6.70
N GLY A 247 1.67 -12.33 -5.41
CA GLY A 247 2.99 -12.37 -4.76
C GLY A 247 3.80 -11.07 -4.91
N LEU A 248 5.11 -11.18 -4.71
CA LEU A 248 6.03 -10.03 -4.55
C LEU A 248 6.51 -9.41 -5.88
N GLY A 249 6.10 -9.95 -7.04
CA GLY A 249 6.67 -9.59 -8.34
C GLY A 249 8.07 -10.17 -8.58
N TYR A 250 8.53 -11.08 -7.72
CA TYR A 250 9.78 -11.83 -7.86
C TYR A 250 9.59 -13.29 -7.42
N SER A 251 10.29 -14.22 -8.05
CA SER A 251 10.25 -15.65 -7.76
C SER A 251 11.63 -16.29 -7.84
N SER A 252 12.16 -16.69 -6.69
CA SER A 252 13.38 -17.49 -6.60
C SER A 252 13.26 -18.86 -7.31
N GLU A 253 12.04 -19.37 -7.48
CA GLU A 253 11.79 -20.60 -8.24
C GLU A 253 11.90 -20.38 -9.75
N ASP A 254 11.50 -19.21 -10.25
CA ASP A 254 11.73 -18.82 -11.66
C ASP A 254 13.22 -18.73 -11.96
N VAL A 255 14.02 -18.17 -11.06
CA VAL A 255 15.49 -18.13 -11.17
C VAL A 255 16.08 -19.54 -11.27
N LYS A 256 15.65 -20.47 -10.40
CA LYS A 256 16.12 -21.88 -10.44
C LYS A 256 15.77 -22.59 -11.76
N LYS A 257 14.70 -22.16 -12.43
CA LYS A 257 14.30 -22.66 -13.76
C LYS A 257 15.00 -21.95 -14.92
N GLY A 258 15.92 -21.04 -14.64
CA GLY A 258 16.69 -20.29 -15.64
C GLY A 258 16.04 -18.97 -16.08
N GLY A 259 14.97 -18.54 -15.42
CA GLY A 259 14.38 -17.21 -15.62
C GLY A 259 15.13 -16.11 -14.88
N ASN A 260 14.74 -14.85 -15.10
CA ASN A 260 15.35 -13.69 -14.44
C ASN A 260 14.73 -13.35 -13.06
N GLY A 261 13.81 -14.18 -12.57
CA GLY A 261 13.15 -14.01 -11.26
C GLY A 261 11.97 -13.05 -11.27
N TYR A 262 11.95 -12.02 -12.12
CA TYR A 262 10.87 -11.03 -12.14
C TYR A 262 9.58 -11.59 -12.71
N MET A 263 8.46 -11.37 -12.02
CA MET A 263 7.14 -11.88 -12.38
C MET A 263 6.15 -10.71 -12.50
N PRO A 264 5.13 -10.81 -13.36
CA PRO A 264 4.09 -9.78 -13.42
C PRO A 264 3.35 -9.66 -12.08
N VAL A 265 3.02 -8.43 -11.69
CA VAL A 265 2.14 -8.15 -10.55
C VAL A 265 0.73 -7.98 -11.08
N SER A 266 -0.08 -9.03 -10.94
CA SER A 266 -1.43 -9.07 -11.48
C SER A 266 -2.43 -8.39 -10.55
N LEU A 267 -3.22 -7.47 -11.13
CA LEU A 267 -4.38 -6.84 -10.50
C LEU A 267 -5.70 -7.60 -10.79
N GLN A 268 -5.62 -8.78 -11.40
CA GLN A 268 -6.73 -9.74 -11.61
C GLN A 268 -6.46 -11.06 -10.85
N TYR A 269 -7.51 -11.78 -10.48
CA TYR A 269 -7.43 -13.09 -9.82
C TYR A 269 -7.02 -14.20 -10.79
N GLY A 270 -7.68 -14.25 -11.95
CA GLY A 270 -7.45 -15.23 -12.99
C GLY A 270 -6.03 -15.19 -13.52
N GLU A 271 -5.64 -16.26 -14.20
CA GLU A 271 -4.33 -16.36 -14.81
C GLU A 271 -4.05 -15.19 -15.75
N TYR A 272 -2.88 -14.58 -15.59
CA TYR A 272 -2.43 -13.47 -16.41
C TYR A 272 -1.08 -13.77 -17.03
N THR A 273 -1.01 -13.64 -18.36
CA THR A 273 0.23 -13.71 -19.13
C THR A 273 0.60 -12.32 -19.62
N ALA A 274 1.81 -11.87 -19.27
CA ALA A 274 2.30 -10.51 -19.54
C ALA A 274 2.70 -10.29 -20.99
N THR A 275 1.73 -10.29 -21.90
CA THR A 275 1.96 -10.12 -23.35
C THR A 275 2.26 -8.67 -23.74
N SER A 276 1.74 -7.71 -22.96
CA SER A 276 1.88 -6.26 -23.22
C SER A 276 2.98 -5.59 -22.39
N ALA A 277 3.69 -6.35 -21.54
CA ALA A 277 4.84 -5.83 -20.80
C ALA A 277 5.97 -5.41 -21.77
N ARG A 278 6.86 -4.53 -21.30
CA ARG A 278 7.98 -4.02 -22.10
C ARG A 278 8.96 -5.13 -22.45
N ASP A 279 9.50 -5.13 -23.67
CA ASP A 279 10.58 -6.06 -24.06
C ASP A 279 11.86 -5.83 -23.25
N THR A 280 12.11 -4.59 -22.86
CA THR A 280 13.25 -4.20 -22.03
C THR A 280 12.78 -3.34 -20.86
N SER A 281 13.22 -3.68 -19.65
CA SER A 281 12.94 -2.87 -18.46
C SER A 281 13.60 -1.50 -18.53
N ILE A 282 13.02 -0.51 -17.84
CA ILE A 282 13.55 0.87 -17.78
C ILE A 282 14.87 0.92 -16.99
N ALA A 283 15.01 0.06 -15.99
CA ALA A 283 16.18 -0.04 -15.14
C ALA A 283 16.54 -1.51 -14.86
N GLY A 284 17.80 -1.74 -14.47
CA GLY A 284 18.35 -3.03 -14.04
C GLY A 284 19.87 -2.96 -13.92
N GLY A 285 20.51 -4.11 -13.65
CA GLY A 285 21.96 -4.20 -13.45
C GLY A 285 22.38 -4.14 -11.98
N ASP A 286 21.57 -4.74 -11.10
CA ASP A 286 21.94 -4.94 -9.70
C ASP A 286 23.08 -5.95 -9.57
N PRO A 287 23.99 -5.83 -8.58
CA PRO A 287 25.10 -6.76 -8.42
C PRO A 287 24.73 -8.22 -8.13
N LEU A 288 23.53 -8.49 -7.61
CA LEU A 288 22.99 -9.84 -7.44
C LEU A 288 22.42 -10.39 -8.75
N GLU A 289 22.36 -9.56 -9.80
CA GLU A 289 21.89 -9.92 -11.13
C GLU A 289 23.06 -9.94 -12.11
N ASN A 290 23.15 -10.99 -12.93
CA ASN A 290 24.08 -11.04 -14.06
C ASN A 290 23.44 -10.51 -15.37
N PHE A 291 22.30 -9.82 -15.27
CA PHE A 291 21.54 -9.27 -16.38
C PHE A 291 21.04 -7.86 -16.05
N THR A 292 20.72 -7.08 -17.10
CA THR A 292 20.18 -5.72 -16.96
C THR A 292 18.70 -5.61 -17.34
N ASN A 293 18.16 -6.63 -18.02
CA ASN A 293 16.76 -6.64 -18.44
C ASN A 293 15.89 -7.43 -17.46
N ARG A 294 15.11 -6.70 -16.66
CA ARG A 294 14.14 -7.22 -15.69
C ARG A 294 12.76 -7.46 -16.28
N SER A 295 12.63 -7.44 -17.61
CA SER A 295 11.36 -7.72 -18.26
C SER A 295 10.81 -9.07 -17.83
N TYR A 296 9.52 -9.09 -17.51
CA TYR A 296 8.74 -10.29 -17.25
C TYR A 296 7.81 -10.62 -18.43
N LYS A 297 8.03 -10.02 -19.60
CA LYS A 297 7.18 -10.22 -20.78
C LYS A 297 7.11 -11.70 -21.16
N GLY A 298 5.89 -12.17 -21.43
CA GLY A 298 5.59 -13.56 -21.76
C GLY A 298 5.49 -14.49 -20.56
N LYS A 299 5.81 -14.03 -19.34
CA LYS A 299 5.61 -14.84 -18.13
C LYS A 299 4.15 -14.81 -17.68
N THR A 300 3.78 -15.88 -16.98
CA THR A 300 2.42 -16.09 -16.48
C THR A 300 2.41 -16.12 -14.96
N VAL A 301 1.41 -15.49 -14.35
CA VAL A 301 1.15 -15.54 -12.91
C VAL A 301 -0.32 -15.84 -12.65
N LYS A 302 -0.60 -16.43 -11.49
CA LYS A 302 -1.94 -16.66 -10.98
C LYS A 302 -2.03 -16.09 -9.57
N ALA A 303 -3.15 -15.46 -9.22
CA ALA A 303 -3.34 -14.97 -7.87
C ALA A 303 -3.35 -16.14 -6.87
N ILE A 304 -2.59 -15.99 -5.79
CA ILE A 304 -2.52 -16.88 -4.64
C ILE A 304 -3.93 -17.07 -4.05
N ASN A 305 -4.71 -15.98 -3.98
CA ASN A 305 -6.09 -15.97 -3.51
C ASN A 305 -7.13 -16.07 -4.65
N ILE A 306 -6.86 -16.83 -5.72
CA ILE A 306 -7.87 -17.14 -6.76
C ILE A 306 -9.18 -17.68 -6.18
N THR A 307 -9.12 -18.34 -5.02
CA THR A 307 -10.28 -18.87 -4.29
C THR A 307 -11.27 -17.80 -3.87
N ASP A 308 -10.86 -16.53 -3.75
CA ASP A 308 -11.77 -15.41 -3.51
C ASP A 308 -12.72 -15.20 -4.70
N LEU A 309 -12.20 -15.25 -5.94
CA LEU A 309 -13.01 -15.19 -7.15
C LEU A 309 -13.97 -16.39 -7.23
N LEU A 310 -13.45 -17.59 -6.99
CA LEU A 310 -14.26 -18.82 -7.00
C LEU A 310 -15.38 -18.77 -5.95
N MET A 311 -15.08 -18.27 -4.75
CA MET A 311 -16.08 -18.09 -3.70
C MET A 311 -17.23 -17.18 -4.13
N VAL A 312 -16.96 -16.10 -4.88
CA VAL A 312 -18.01 -15.24 -5.43
C VAL A 312 -18.83 -15.97 -6.50
N THR A 313 -18.18 -16.58 -7.49
CA THR A 313 -18.87 -17.22 -8.62
C THR A 313 -19.67 -18.46 -8.20
N GLU A 314 -19.13 -19.28 -7.30
CA GLU A 314 -19.82 -20.43 -6.72
C GLU A 314 -20.99 -20.00 -5.84
N THR A 315 -20.83 -18.95 -5.02
CA THR A 315 -21.94 -18.43 -4.21
C THR A 315 -23.05 -17.91 -5.11
N TYR A 316 -22.73 -17.18 -6.17
CA TYR A 316 -23.71 -16.74 -7.16
C TYR A 316 -24.49 -17.90 -7.79
N ALA A 317 -23.80 -18.97 -8.18
CA ALA A 317 -24.45 -20.18 -8.70
C ALA A 317 -25.38 -20.83 -7.64
N LYS A 318 -24.92 -20.94 -6.40
CA LYS A 318 -25.69 -21.52 -5.28
C LYS A 318 -26.90 -20.68 -4.88
N MET A 319 -26.85 -19.36 -5.03
CA MET A 319 -27.94 -18.46 -4.66
C MET A 319 -29.11 -18.46 -5.66
N LYS A 320 -28.96 -19.08 -6.84
CA LYS A 320 -30.07 -19.32 -7.81
C LYS A 320 -30.88 -18.05 -8.14
N GLY A 321 -30.18 -16.93 -8.33
CA GLY A 321 -30.78 -15.62 -8.65
C GLY A 321 -31.13 -14.75 -7.44
N LYS A 322 -31.01 -15.26 -6.21
CA LYS A 322 -31.07 -14.45 -5.00
C LYS A 322 -29.82 -13.56 -4.88
N PRO A 323 -29.91 -12.39 -4.23
CA PRO A 323 -28.81 -11.44 -4.25
C PRO A 323 -27.48 -11.92 -3.65
N VAL A 324 -26.39 -11.57 -4.33
CA VAL A 324 -25.02 -11.70 -3.84
C VAL A 324 -24.41 -10.32 -3.64
N ILE A 325 -24.03 -10.03 -2.40
CA ILE A 325 -23.38 -8.77 -2.00
C ILE A 325 -21.91 -9.06 -1.74
N VAL A 326 -21.03 -8.35 -2.44
CA VAL A 326 -19.59 -8.55 -2.33
C VAL A 326 -18.94 -7.38 -1.59
N SER A 327 -18.26 -7.67 -0.48
CA SER A 327 -17.47 -6.71 0.29
C SER A 327 -15.99 -6.95 0.01
N VAL A 328 -15.30 -5.95 -0.54
CA VAL A 328 -13.91 -6.06 -1.01
C VAL A 328 -12.99 -5.32 -0.05
N ASN A 329 -12.13 -6.06 0.65
CA ASN A 329 -10.96 -5.50 1.30
C ASN A 329 -9.90 -5.18 0.25
N MET A 330 -9.97 -3.96 -0.27
CA MET A 330 -9.13 -3.52 -1.38
C MET A 330 -7.83 -2.87 -0.86
N SER A 331 -6.70 -3.49 -1.13
CA SER A 331 -5.36 -2.95 -0.83
C SER A 331 -4.73 -2.20 -2.00
N ASN A 332 -5.19 -2.49 -3.22
CA ASN A 332 -4.70 -1.94 -4.48
C ASN A 332 -5.85 -1.88 -5.50
N PRO A 333 -5.77 -1.02 -6.53
CA PRO A 333 -6.66 -1.11 -7.69
C PRO A 333 -6.69 -2.53 -8.24
N MET A 334 -7.84 -2.93 -8.76
CA MET A 334 -8.04 -4.29 -9.28
C MET A 334 -9.00 -4.32 -10.45
N VAL A 335 -8.91 -5.39 -11.25
CA VAL A 335 -9.79 -5.66 -12.38
C VAL A 335 -11.10 -6.26 -11.85
N PHE A 336 -12.15 -5.44 -11.77
CA PHE A 336 -13.47 -5.88 -11.27
C PHE A 336 -14.22 -6.79 -12.24
N GLY A 337 -13.82 -6.82 -13.51
CA GLY A 337 -14.53 -7.51 -14.58
C GLY A 337 -14.73 -9.01 -14.38
N GLU A 338 -13.93 -9.65 -13.53
CA GLU A 338 -14.00 -11.09 -13.27
C GLU A 338 -15.22 -11.52 -12.46
N PHE A 339 -15.77 -10.65 -11.62
CA PHE A 339 -16.91 -10.99 -10.74
C PHE A 339 -18.02 -9.94 -10.69
N GLU A 340 -17.84 -8.78 -11.31
CA GLU A 340 -18.83 -7.69 -11.23
C GLU A 340 -20.23 -8.11 -11.73
N LYS A 341 -20.29 -8.90 -12.82
CA LYS A 341 -21.56 -9.35 -13.42
C LYS A 341 -22.33 -10.33 -12.53
N VAL A 342 -21.63 -11.04 -11.66
CA VAL A 342 -22.19 -12.00 -10.70
C VAL A 342 -22.34 -11.40 -9.30
N SER A 343 -22.28 -10.08 -9.21
CA SER A 343 -22.46 -9.32 -7.97
C SER A 343 -23.63 -8.34 -8.11
N ASN A 344 -24.60 -8.41 -7.20
CA ASN A 344 -25.71 -7.46 -7.17
C ASN A 344 -25.28 -6.13 -6.53
N ALA A 345 -24.41 -6.18 -5.53
CA ALA A 345 -23.77 -4.99 -4.99
C ALA A 345 -22.29 -5.24 -4.67
N ILE A 346 -21.49 -4.18 -4.76
CA ILE A 346 -20.05 -4.21 -4.48
C ILE A 346 -19.72 -3.04 -3.56
N LEU A 347 -19.25 -3.35 -2.35
CA LEU A 347 -18.78 -2.38 -1.37
C LEU A 347 -17.27 -2.56 -1.18
N VAL A 348 -16.50 -1.51 -1.44
CA VAL A 348 -15.06 -1.50 -1.13
C VAL A 348 -14.88 -0.99 0.30
N ASN A 349 -14.27 -1.83 1.14
CA ASN A 349 -14.21 -1.62 2.58
C ASN A 349 -12.83 -1.19 3.11
N PHE A 350 -11.74 -1.34 2.35
CA PHE A 350 -10.38 -0.94 2.76
C PHE A 350 -9.93 -1.47 4.13
N GLY A 351 -10.42 -2.63 4.57
CA GLY A 351 -10.02 -3.25 5.84
C GLY A 351 -10.60 -2.57 7.09
N VAL A 352 -11.76 -1.93 6.98
CA VAL A 352 -12.51 -1.41 8.14
C VAL A 352 -13.10 -2.53 9.00
N GLN A 353 -13.57 -2.18 10.20
CA GLN A 353 -14.25 -3.10 11.11
C GLN A 353 -15.54 -3.66 10.51
N ASP A 354 -15.81 -4.95 10.76
CA ASP A 354 -17.03 -5.64 10.30
C ASP A 354 -18.32 -4.91 10.68
N GLN A 355 -18.33 -4.31 11.87
CA GLN A 355 -19.44 -3.51 12.37
C GLN A 355 -19.78 -2.36 11.42
N ALA A 356 -18.77 -1.60 10.97
CA ALA A 356 -18.96 -0.50 10.04
C ALA A 356 -19.49 -1.01 8.68
N ILE A 357 -18.96 -2.12 8.18
CA ILE A 357 -19.43 -2.76 6.93
C ILE A 357 -20.93 -3.07 7.05
N LEU A 358 -21.34 -3.76 8.11
CA LEU A 358 -22.73 -4.16 8.31
C LEU A 358 -23.67 -2.97 8.52
N ASP A 359 -23.20 -1.89 9.14
CA ASP A 359 -23.98 -0.67 9.31
C ASP A 359 -24.23 0.05 7.97
N ILE A 360 -23.27 0.05 7.05
CA ILE A 360 -23.52 0.50 5.66
C ILE A 360 -24.48 -0.45 4.95
N LEU A 361 -24.21 -1.76 5.00
CA LEU A 361 -25.02 -2.74 4.26
C LEU A 361 -26.48 -2.77 4.71
N THR A 362 -26.77 -2.45 5.97
CA THR A 362 -28.15 -2.39 6.51
C THR A 362 -28.76 -0.99 6.55
N GLY A 363 -28.04 0.02 6.05
CA GLY A 363 -28.55 1.40 5.99
C GLY A 363 -28.55 2.15 7.32
N ASN A 364 -27.89 1.62 8.36
CA ASN A 364 -27.64 2.37 9.61
C ASN A 364 -26.71 3.57 9.36
N ALA A 365 -25.88 3.50 8.31
CA ALA A 365 -25.10 4.60 7.79
C ALA A 365 -25.23 4.65 6.27
N GLU A 366 -25.14 5.85 5.68
CA GLU A 366 -25.13 6.03 4.23
C GLU A 366 -23.69 6.02 3.69
N PRO A 367 -23.39 5.25 2.63
CA PRO A 367 -22.08 5.27 2.02
C PRO A 367 -21.84 6.63 1.37
N SER A 368 -20.64 7.15 1.60
CA SER A 368 -20.25 8.47 1.12
C SER A 368 -18.83 8.52 0.59
N GLY A 369 -18.07 7.41 0.66
CA GLY A 369 -16.71 7.34 0.16
C GLY A 369 -16.66 7.48 -1.36
N LEU A 370 -15.53 7.98 -1.85
CA LEU A 370 -15.22 8.11 -3.26
C LEU A 370 -13.91 7.38 -3.53
N LEU A 371 -13.78 6.75 -4.70
CA LEU A 371 -12.57 6.05 -5.11
C LEU A 371 -11.35 7.00 -5.09
N PRO A 372 -10.27 6.64 -4.37
CA PRO A 372 -9.05 7.45 -4.33
C PRO A 372 -8.12 7.16 -5.52
N LEU A 373 -8.42 6.13 -6.33
CA LEU A 373 -7.63 5.66 -7.46
C LEU A 373 -8.58 5.18 -8.58
N GLN A 374 -8.09 5.17 -9.81
CA GLN A 374 -8.79 4.57 -10.96
C GLN A 374 -8.76 3.04 -10.88
N MET A 375 -9.85 2.38 -11.25
CA MET A 375 -9.90 0.91 -11.33
C MET A 375 -9.72 0.46 -12.79
N PRO A 376 -8.68 -0.32 -13.12
CA PRO A 376 -8.35 -0.66 -14.50
C PRO A 376 -9.41 -1.54 -15.15
N ALA A 377 -9.64 -1.34 -16.45
CA ALA A 377 -10.51 -2.19 -17.26
C ALA A 377 -9.97 -3.62 -17.38
N ASP A 378 -8.65 -3.77 -17.50
CA ASP A 378 -7.93 -5.04 -17.67
C ASP A 378 -6.44 -4.87 -17.37
N MET A 379 -5.70 -5.98 -17.36
CA MET A 379 -4.24 -5.95 -17.18
C MET A 379 -3.47 -5.31 -18.33
N GLN A 380 -4.00 -5.32 -19.57
CA GLN A 380 -3.33 -4.64 -20.67
C GLN A 380 -3.26 -3.12 -20.41
N THR A 381 -4.32 -2.55 -19.83
CA THR A 381 -4.36 -1.16 -19.40
C THR A 381 -3.31 -0.89 -18.33
N VAL A 382 -3.13 -1.82 -17.38
CA VAL A 382 -2.12 -1.71 -16.32
C VAL A 382 -0.71 -1.71 -16.90
N GLU A 383 -0.37 -2.61 -17.84
CA GLU A 383 0.97 -2.65 -18.45
C GLU A 383 1.30 -1.40 -19.28
N LYS A 384 0.27 -0.79 -19.89
CA LYS A 384 0.43 0.41 -20.73
C LYS A 384 0.43 1.70 -19.91
N GLN A 385 0.09 1.62 -18.62
CA GLN A 385 0.11 2.74 -17.71
C GLN A 385 1.52 3.35 -17.67
N LYS A 386 1.61 4.67 -17.61
CA LYS A 386 2.85 5.39 -17.35
C LYS A 386 2.99 5.57 -15.84
N GLU A 387 4.11 5.13 -15.30
CA GLU A 387 4.36 5.05 -13.86
C GLU A 387 4.25 6.39 -13.11
N ASP A 388 4.40 7.50 -13.83
CA ASP A 388 4.42 8.86 -13.30
C ASP A 388 3.25 9.75 -13.77
N VAL A 389 2.32 9.22 -14.57
CA VAL A 389 1.19 10.01 -15.09
C VAL A 389 -0.10 9.65 -14.37
N PRO A 390 -0.72 10.57 -13.62
CA PRO A 390 -1.99 10.31 -12.97
C PRO A 390 -3.15 10.34 -13.98
N HIS A 391 -4.11 9.45 -13.73
CA HIS A 391 -5.37 9.37 -14.46
C HIS A 391 -5.19 9.06 -15.95
N ASP A 392 -4.34 8.10 -16.28
CA ASP A 392 -3.96 7.71 -17.65
C ASP A 392 -4.45 6.30 -18.04
N ILE A 393 -5.20 5.62 -17.17
CA ILE A 393 -5.73 4.29 -17.45
C ILE A 393 -7.18 4.34 -17.93
N GLN A 394 -7.53 3.38 -18.79
CA GLN A 394 -8.91 3.08 -19.12
C GLN A 394 -9.59 2.45 -17.91
N CYS A 395 -10.59 3.13 -17.36
CA CYS A 395 -11.33 2.65 -16.20
C CYS A 395 -12.35 1.57 -16.59
N TYR A 396 -12.57 0.62 -15.68
CA TYR A 396 -13.60 -0.39 -15.82
C TYR A 396 -15.01 0.24 -15.85
N LYS A 397 -15.86 -0.25 -16.75
CA LYS A 397 -17.28 0.12 -16.84
C LYS A 397 -18.15 -1.08 -16.46
N ASP A 398 -18.98 -0.90 -15.43
CA ASP A 398 -19.81 -1.95 -14.85
C ASP A 398 -21.07 -2.26 -15.70
N SER A 399 -21.83 -3.29 -15.32
CA SER A 399 -23.05 -3.70 -16.03
C SER A 399 -24.20 -2.68 -15.94
N GLU A 400 -24.13 -1.76 -14.98
CA GLU A 400 -25.10 -0.69 -14.76
C GLU A 400 -24.69 0.61 -15.50
N GLY A 401 -23.54 0.60 -16.18
CA GLY A 401 -23.03 1.71 -16.97
C GLY A 401 -22.17 2.70 -16.20
N HIS A 402 -21.83 2.41 -14.94
CA HIS A 402 -20.94 3.23 -14.13
C HIS A 402 -19.47 3.01 -14.49
N VAL A 403 -18.67 4.08 -14.42
CA VAL A 403 -17.22 4.01 -14.66
C VAL A 403 -16.50 4.20 -13.33
N TYR A 404 -15.64 3.23 -12.98
CA TYR A 404 -14.90 3.21 -11.70
C TYR A 404 -13.65 4.11 -11.77
N ASP A 405 -13.88 5.40 -12.00
CA ASP A 405 -12.86 6.45 -12.09
C ASP A 405 -12.55 7.06 -10.72
N PHE A 406 -11.47 7.85 -10.65
CA PHE A 406 -11.14 8.65 -9.47
C PHE A 406 -12.34 9.52 -9.08
N GLY A 407 -12.71 9.50 -7.80
CA GLY A 407 -13.84 10.27 -7.28
C GLY A 407 -15.21 9.63 -7.54
N TYR A 408 -15.29 8.41 -8.08
CA TYR A 408 -16.55 7.68 -8.24
C TYR A 408 -17.00 7.01 -6.93
N GLY A 409 -18.31 6.97 -6.70
CA GLY A 409 -18.96 6.25 -5.60
C GLY A 409 -20.47 6.47 -5.61
N LEU A 410 -21.22 5.53 -5.03
CA LEU A 410 -22.67 5.60 -4.87
C LEU A 410 -23.04 5.94 -3.42
N ASN A 411 -24.17 6.64 -3.27
CA ASN A 411 -24.94 6.74 -2.04
C ASN A 411 -26.37 6.22 -2.25
N TRP A 412 -27.29 6.42 -1.31
CA TRP A 412 -28.67 5.92 -1.45
C TRP A 412 -29.47 6.61 -2.54
N LYS A 413 -29.01 7.76 -3.04
CA LYS A 413 -29.61 8.51 -4.16
C LYS A 413 -28.95 8.20 -5.51
N GLY A 414 -27.98 7.29 -5.56
CA GLY A 414 -27.24 6.91 -6.76
C GLY A 414 -25.83 7.50 -6.80
N VAL A 415 -25.34 7.84 -7.99
CA VAL A 415 -23.97 8.37 -8.18
C VAL A 415 -23.80 9.68 -7.44
N ILE A 416 -22.78 9.76 -6.57
CA ILE A 416 -22.45 10.97 -5.82
C ILE A 416 -22.00 12.06 -6.79
N LYS A 417 -22.58 13.26 -6.67
CA LYS A 417 -22.28 14.44 -7.51
C LYS A 417 -22.08 15.71 -6.67
N ASP A 418 -21.58 15.56 -5.44
CA ASP A 418 -21.40 16.67 -4.50
C ASP A 418 -20.14 17.51 -4.81
N ALA A 419 -19.89 18.51 -3.96
CA ALA A 419 -18.76 19.43 -4.09
C ALA A 419 -17.38 18.74 -4.11
N ARG A 420 -17.24 17.55 -3.50
CA ARG A 420 -15.98 16.78 -3.52
C ARG A 420 -15.72 16.26 -4.93
N VAL A 421 -16.75 15.67 -5.55
CA VAL A 421 -16.66 15.18 -6.93
C VAL A 421 -16.38 16.35 -7.87
N ILE A 422 -17.09 17.47 -7.73
CA ILE A 422 -16.87 18.66 -8.58
C ILE A 422 -15.43 19.19 -8.43
N LYS A 423 -14.90 19.20 -7.20
CA LYS A 423 -13.55 19.71 -6.91
C LYS A 423 -12.45 18.83 -7.50
N TYR A 424 -12.61 17.51 -7.45
CA TYR A 424 -11.53 16.58 -7.82
C TYR A 424 -11.71 15.85 -9.15
N LYS A 425 -12.89 15.95 -9.77
CA LYS A 425 -13.11 15.40 -11.11
C LYS A 425 -12.22 16.12 -12.10
N LYS A 426 -11.33 15.37 -12.76
CA LYS A 426 -10.50 15.88 -13.87
C LYS A 426 -11.45 16.37 -14.97
N LYS A 427 -11.24 17.60 -15.44
CA LYS A 427 -11.97 18.18 -16.57
C LYS A 427 -11.54 17.52 -17.87
#